data_AF-A0A8T5PS08-F1
#
_entry.id   AF-A0A8T5PS08-F1
#
_cell.length_a   1.000
_cell.length_b   1.000
_cell.length_c   1.000
_cell.angle_alpha   90.00
_cell.angle_beta   90.00
_cell.angle_gamma   90.00
#
_symmetry.space_group_name_H-M   'P 1'
#
loop_
_entity.id
_entity.type
_entity.pdbx_description
1 polymer ?
#
loop_
_entity_poly.entity_id
_entity_poly.type
_entity_poly.pdbx_seq_one_letter_code
_entity_poly.pdbx_strand_id
1 'polypeptide(L)' 'CHRVVSSDGSLGGYSRGLRKKIALLKKEGIFVKNNKIVDFKKKLYTFK' A
#
# COMPACT_ATOMS: atom_id res chain seq x y z
N CYS A 1 -1.82 10.33 -1.81
CA CYS A 1 -0.85 9.55 -0.99
C CYS A 1 -1.32 8.13 -0.64
N HIS A 2 -2.11 7.43 -1.46
CA HIS A 2 -2.47 6.03 -1.18
C HIS A 2 -1.39 5.02 -1.60
N ARG A 3 -0.53 5.37 -2.57
CA ARG A 3 0.62 4.57 -3.03
C ARG A 3 1.85 4.63 -2.12
N VAL A 4 1.89 5.59 -1.20
CA VAL A 4 3.00 5.74 -0.24
C VAL A 4 2.69 4.91 1.00
N VAL A 5 3.64 4.05 1.37
CA VAL A 5 3.56 3.12 2.51
C VAL A 5 4.88 3.13 3.27
N SER A 6 4.87 2.53 4.45
CA SER A 6 6.07 2.39 5.29
C SER A 6 7.12 1.50 4.59
N SER A 7 8.39 1.68 4.95
CA SER A 7 9.52 0.91 4.40
C SER A 7 9.42 -0.60 4.66
N ASP A 8 8.70 -1.01 5.69
CA ASP A 8 8.41 -2.41 6.01
C ASP A 8 7.24 -3.00 5.20
N GLY A 9 6.59 -2.19 4.34
CA GLY A 9 5.41 -2.55 3.55
C GLY A 9 4.07 -2.43 4.28
N SER A 10 4.06 -1.91 5.51
CA SER A 10 2.83 -1.64 6.25
C SER A 10 2.10 -0.38 5.73
N LEU A 11 0.78 -0.41 5.81
CA LEU A 11 -0.05 0.75 5.51
C LEU A 11 0.06 1.78 6.62
N GLY A 12 0.81 2.84 6.37
CA GLY A 12 0.78 4.04 7.20
C GLY A 12 -0.55 4.80 7.10
N GLY A 13 -0.68 5.84 7.93
CA GLY A 13 -1.86 6.71 8.01
C GLY A 13 -2.32 7.25 6.66
N TYR A 14 -3.63 7.45 6.52
CA TYR A 14 -4.24 8.01 5.33
C TYR A 14 -5.41 8.91 5.72
N SER A 15 -5.38 10.15 5.24
CA SER A 15 -6.32 11.21 5.65
C SER A 15 -7.79 10.87 5.36
N ARG A 16 -8.06 10.00 4.38
CA ARG A 16 -9.42 9.55 4.03
C ARG A 16 -9.76 8.17 4.63
N GLY A 17 -8.95 7.68 5.56
CA GLY A 17 -9.09 6.40 6.25
C GLY A 17 -8.49 5.20 5.52
N LEU A 18 -7.92 4.27 6.28
CA LEU A 18 -7.24 3.08 5.75
C LEU A 18 -8.12 2.25 4.79
N ARG A 19 -9.43 2.16 5.05
CA ARG A 19 -10.38 1.45 4.17
C ARG A 19 -10.38 1.99 2.74
N LYS A 20 -10.37 3.32 2.56
CA LYS A 20 -10.29 3.94 1.23
C LYS A 20 -8.93 3.71 0.59
N LYS A 21 -7.84 3.77 1.36
CA LYS A 21 -6.48 3.45 0.88
C LYS A 21 -6.40 2.02 0.34
N ILE A 22 -6.91 1.04 1.10
CA ILE A 22 -6.96 -0.37 0.69
C ILE A 22 -7.81 -0.55 -0.58
N ALA A 23 -8.97 0.10 -0.66
CA ALA A 23 -9.82 0.01 -1.86
C ALA A 23 -9.13 0.56 -3.11
N LEU A 24 -8.42 1.68 -3.00
CA LEU A 24 -7.65 2.26 -4.10
C LEU A 24 -6.49 1.35 -4.51
N LEU A 25 -5.72 0.85 -3.54
CA LEU A 25 -4.64 -0.11 -3.80
C LEU A 25 -5.16 -1.39 -4.47
N LYS A 26 -6.30 -1.91 -4.01
CA LYS A 26 -6.93 -3.10 -4.61
C LYS A 26 -7.37 -2.86 -6.05
N LYS A 27 -7.88 -1.66 -6.38
CA LYS A 27 -8.20 -1.26 -7.77
C LYS A 27 -6.96 -1.19 -8.66
N GLU A 28 -5.79 -0.94 -8.08
CA GLU A 28 -4.49 -0.95 -8.77
C GLU A 28 -3.85 -2.35 -8.80
N GLY A 29 -4.54 -3.39 -8.32
CA GLY A 29 -4.02 -4.76 -8.23
C GLY A 29 -3.01 -4.98 -7.10
N ILE A 30 -3.01 -4.10 -6.09
CA ILE A 30 -2.17 -4.21 -4.90
C ILE A 30 -3.03 -4.77 -3.75
N PHE A 31 -2.72 -6.00 -3.34
CA PHE A 31 -3.42 -6.67 -2.25
C PHE A 31 -2.78 -6.37 -0.90
N VAL A 32 -3.64 -6.16 0.10
CA VAL A 32 -3.25 -5.87 1.48
C VAL A 32 -3.85 -6.94 2.39
N LYS A 33 -3.03 -7.52 3.26
CA LYS A 33 -3.43 -8.47 4.30
C LYS A 33 -2.83 -8.02 5.64
N ASN A 34 -3.62 -7.99 6.71
CA ASN A 34 -3.19 -7.52 8.04
C ASN A 34 -2.46 -6.16 8.01
N ASN A 35 -3.04 -5.18 7.30
CA ASN A 35 -2.44 -3.86 7.07
C ASN A 35 -1.07 -3.86 6.37
N LYS A 36 -0.68 -4.94 5.69
CA LYS A 36 0.60 -5.07 4.98
C LYS A 36 0.40 -5.49 3.53
N ILE A 37 1.22 -4.95 2.63
CA ILE A 37 1.16 -5.35 1.21
C ILE A 37 1.76 -6.75 1.05
N VAL A 38 1.02 -7.64 0.38
CA VAL A 38 1.39 -9.07 0.24
C VAL A 38 2.64 -9.26 -0.63
N ASP A 39 2.75 -8.54 -1.77
CA ASP A 39 3.88 -8.62 -2.70
C ASP A 39 4.72 -7.33 -2.69
N PHE A 40 4.94 -6.72 -1.52
CA PHE A 40 5.57 -5.40 -1.41
C PHE A 40 6.87 -5.28 -2.21
N LYS A 41 7.79 -6.25 -2.07
CA LYS A 41 9.09 -6.26 -2.77
C LYS A 41 8.96 -6.27 -4.29
N LYS A 42 7.96 -6.94 -4.86
CA LYS A 42 7.73 -7.00 -6.32
C LYS A 42 7.09 -5.73 -6.86
N LYS A 43 6.39 -4.98 -6.01
CA LYS A 43 5.66 -3.75 -6.35
C LYS A 43 6.43 -2.49 -5.94
N LEU A 44 7.65 -2.65 -5.42
CA LEU A 44 8.49 -1.56 -4.95
C LEU A 44 9.16 -0.89 -6.15
N TYR A 45 8.92 0.41 -6.29
CA TYR A 45 9.57 1.21 -7.33
C TYR A 45 10.94 1.70 -6.84
N THR A 46 11.99 1.44 -7.60
CA THR A 46 13.35 1.90 -7.33
C THR A 46 13.73 2.99 -8.34
N PHE A 47 14.08 4.18 -7.83
CA PHE A 47 14.68 5.23 -8.65
C PHE A 47 16.15 4.85 -8.85
N LYS A 48 16.53 4.48 -10.07
CA LYS A 48 17.91 4.34 -10.52
C LYS A 48 18.35 5.62 -11.21
#